data_AF-A0AAD3TXI6-F1
#
_entry.id   AF-A0AAD3TXI6-F1
#
_cell.length_a   1.000
_cell.length_b   1.000
_cell.length_c   1.000
_cell.angle_alpha   90.00
_cell.angle_beta   90.00
_cell.angle_gamma   90.00
#
_symmetry.space_group_name_H-M   'P 1'
#
loop_
_entity.id
_entity.type
_entity.pdbx_description
1 polymer ?
#
loop_
_entity_poly.entity_id
_entity_poly.type
_entity_poly.pdbx_seq_one_letter_code
_entity_poly.pdbx_strand_id
1 'polypeptide(L)'
;MPEPISQTAEQARLARKIGRKQRATSLFWRHLPKIRLALLGLGAVWIAALPHPALWKSTFIDEHALMPSGARPLWDWPDVAAADMYLMGVEDLARRNASWPACADLFAKEFGLAGLETGRTVDSVYALVTPPRSEGTEAILVSANWLSRDGVPNVRGTSLLLALGSFFKAHGHYAFDIYLVIGDDYITGLNNFIENYDGRANIWTAFNIDYPYHSYDWDIVNVAAHVSRWLGQAQAAPHPLSPHVAHNYRTGAVTLADHFKYTALGRPSAAHGVLAKHRIDAVTFYAHPSEGPHGFYSLGKTIEGAVRSANNLLERLHASFFFYLLPAADRFIPIGHYLPSAVLLGASLTLGGFDCPAPLEGALWLIPALLFGLVGWLIGSPLVAALAPILPKPKGDARRSLSALANLGYGALIPTLAMVNFPQALLLAALAIVFLAPLPKAGKFVIAGLNPALLLAAGIDLRAEWEEWGNVAWPAIFAVWMPLAAISAMTST
;
A
#
# COMPACT_ATOMS: atom_id res chain seq x y z
N MET A 1 -37.05 -12.49 -69.65
CA MET A 1 -36.56 -11.67 -68.51
C MET A 1 -37.25 -12.21 -67.26
N PRO A 2 -36.54 -12.61 -66.21
CA PRO A 2 -37.21 -13.02 -64.98
C PRO A 2 -37.87 -11.79 -64.33
N GLU A 3 -39.10 -11.97 -63.84
CA GLU A 3 -39.86 -10.92 -63.14
C GLU A 3 -39.09 -10.39 -61.92
N PRO A 4 -39.18 -9.08 -61.62
CA PRO A 4 -38.59 -8.53 -60.41
C PRO A 4 -39.33 -9.12 -59.20
N ILE A 5 -38.62 -9.89 -58.39
CA ILE A 5 -39.12 -10.45 -57.13
C ILE A 5 -39.64 -9.30 -56.26
N SER A 6 -40.97 -9.16 -56.15
CA SER A 6 -41.57 -8.16 -55.29
C SER A 6 -41.25 -8.51 -53.84
N GLN A 7 -40.50 -7.63 -53.15
CA GLN A 7 -40.15 -7.84 -51.76
C GLN A 7 -41.42 -7.81 -50.91
N THR A 8 -41.66 -8.85 -50.11
CA THR A 8 -42.80 -8.86 -49.19
C THR A 8 -42.65 -7.74 -48.15
N ALA A 9 -43.77 -7.24 -47.61
CA ALA A 9 -43.75 -6.17 -46.60
C ALA A 9 -42.88 -6.52 -45.36
N GLU A 10 -42.76 -7.80 -45.06
CA GLU A 10 -41.90 -8.35 -44.00
C GLU A 10 -40.41 -8.26 -44.36
N GLN A 11 -40.03 -8.61 -45.60
CA GLN A 11 -38.66 -8.43 -46.11
C GLN A 11 -38.24 -6.95 -46.11
N ALA A 12 -39.14 -6.03 -46.46
CA ALA A 12 -38.89 -4.60 -46.41
C ALA A 12 -38.69 -4.08 -44.97
N ARG A 13 -39.44 -4.60 -43.99
CA ARG A 13 -39.24 -4.29 -42.55
C ARG A 13 -37.91 -4.84 -42.04
N LEU A 14 -37.56 -6.08 -42.40
CA LEU A 14 -36.29 -6.71 -42.02
C LEU A 14 -35.10 -5.93 -42.62
N ALA A 15 -35.16 -5.57 -43.90
CA ALA A 15 -34.14 -4.78 -44.58
C ALA A 15 -33.96 -3.39 -43.93
N ARG A 16 -35.05 -2.71 -43.55
CA ARG A 16 -34.97 -1.46 -42.79
C ARG A 16 -34.33 -1.65 -41.41
N LYS A 17 -34.63 -2.75 -40.71
CA LYS A 17 -34.01 -3.07 -39.41
C LYS A 17 -32.51 -3.36 -39.54
N ILE A 18 -32.12 -4.16 -40.53
CA ILE A 18 -30.72 -4.46 -40.85
C ILE A 18 -29.97 -3.18 -41.25
N GLY A 19 -30.54 -2.36 -42.12
CA GLY A 19 -29.95 -1.08 -42.54
C GLY A 19 -29.79 -0.08 -41.40
N ARG A 20 -30.75 -0.01 -40.45
CA ARG A 20 -30.60 0.77 -39.22
C ARG A 20 -29.45 0.23 -38.35
N LYS A 21 -29.36 -1.10 -38.19
CA LYS A 21 -28.31 -1.75 -37.40
C LYS A 21 -26.93 -1.50 -38.00
N GLN A 22 -26.78 -1.66 -39.31
CA GLN A 22 -25.53 -1.41 -40.05
C GLN A 22 -25.09 0.07 -39.99
N ARG A 23 -26.03 1.01 -40.08
CA ARG A 23 -25.75 2.45 -39.89
C ARG A 23 -25.30 2.76 -38.46
N ALA A 24 -25.95 2.17 -37.47
CA ALA A 24 -25.57 2.34 -36.06
C ALA A 24 -24.16 1.78 -35.80
N THR A 25 -23.86 0.57 -36.33
CA THR A 25 -22.52 -0.03 -36.19
C THR A 25 -21.46 0.78 -36.92
N SER A 26 -21.72 1.25 -38.14
CA SER A 26 -20.73 2.03 -38.90
C SER A 26 -20.45 3.39 -38.24
N LEU A 27 -21.47 4.04 -37.67
CA LEU A 27 -21.30 5.25 -36.86
C LEU A 27 -20.45 4.97 -35.62
N PHE A 28 -20.73 3.89 -34.88
CA PHE A 28 -19.95 3.49 -33.71
C PHE A 28 -18.47 3.29 -34.07
N TRP A 29 -18.17 2.47 -35.08
CA TRP A 29 -16.79 2.21 -35.52
C TRP A 29 -16.06 3.47 -35.98
N ARG A 30 -16.76 4.39 -36.67
CA ARG A 30 -16.19 5.68 -37.10
C ARG A 30 -15.82 6.58 -35.92
N HIS A 31 -16.58 6.54 -34.83
CA HIS A 31 -16.37 7.39 -33.66
C HIS A 31 -15.59 6.71 -32.52
N LEU A 32 -15.30 5.42 -32.62
CA LEU A 32 -14.63 4.63 -31.58
C LEU A 32 -13.33 5.28 -31.06
N PRO A 33 -12.41 5.81 -31.89
CA PRO A 33 -11.20 6.47 -31.37
C PRO A 33 -11.51 7.73 -30.54
N LYS A 34 -12.54 8.50 -30.94
CA LYS A 34 -12.97 9.70 -30.20
C LYS A 34 -13.63 9.33 -28.88
N ILE A 35 -14.44 8.26 -28.86
CA ILE A 35 -15.07 7.74 -27.63
C ILE A 35 -13.98 7.28 -26.66
N ARG A 36 -12.98 6.52 -27.12
CA ARG A 36 -11.84 6.08 -26.31
C ARG A 36 -11.08 7.27 -25.72
N LEU A 37 -10.76 8.27 -26.54
CA LEU A 37 -10.07 9.48 -26.08
C LEU A 37 -10.91 10.26 -25.06
N ALA A 38 -12.23 10.37 -25.28
CA ALA A 38 -13.14 11.02 -24.33
C ALA A 38 -13.18 10.28 -22.99
N LEU A 39 -13.24 8.94 -22.98
CA LEU A 39 -13.19 8.15 -21.75
C LEU A 39 -11.86 8.31 -21.01
N LEU A 40 -10.73 8.34 -21.72
CA LEU A 40 -9.42 8.61 -21.12
C LEU A 40 -9.37 10.01 -20.51
N GLY A 41 -9.85 11.02 -21.24
CA GLY A 41 -9.91 12.40 -20.77
C GLY A 41 -10.80 12.55 -19.53
N LEU A 42 -11.99 11.96 -19.54
CA LEU A 42 -12.90 11.96 -18.39
C LEU A 42 -12.29 11.23 -17.19
N GLY A 43 -11.63 10.08 -17.41
CA GLY A 43 -10.91 9.36 -16.36
C GLY A 43 -9.80 10.19 -15.75
N ALA A 44 -8.98 10.85 -16.58
CA ALA A 44 -7.90 11.72 -16.12
C ALA A 44 -8.42 12.95 -15.34
N VAL A 45 -9.48 13.59 -15.82
CA VAL A 45 -10.15 14.69 -15.12
C VAL A 45 -10.70 14.22 -13.77
N TRP A 46 -11.26 13.01 -13.70
CA TRP A 46 -11.77 12.44 -12.46
C TRP A 46 -10.65 12.18 -11.44
N ILE A 47 -9.50 11.67 -11.88
CA ILE A 47 -8.31 11.50 -11.03
C ILE A 47 -7.84 12.85 -10.51
N ALA A 48 -7.77 13.85 -11.38
CA ALA A 48 -7.41 15.22 -11.00
C ALA A 48 -8.43 15.85 -10.05
N ALA A 49 -9.67 15.37 -9.99
CA ALA A 49 -10.69 15.86 -9.06
C ALA A 49 -10.58 15.23 -7.66
N LEU A 50 -9.96 14.06 -7.49
CA LEU A 50 -9.89 13.34 -6.20
C LEU A 50 -9.32 14.16 -5.03
N PRO A 51 -8.29 15.01 -5.22
CA PRO A 51 -7.79 15.87 -4.15
C PRO A 51 -8.75 16.99 -3.75
N HIS A 52 -9.91 17.14 -4.39
CA HIS A 52 -10.83 18.21 -4.04
C HIS A 52 -11.60 17.89 -2.74
N PRO A 53 -11.60 18.78 -1.72
CA PRO A 53 -12.23 18.53 -0.43
C PRO A 53 -13.72 18.17 -0.46
N ALA A 54 -14.45 18.60 -1.50
CA ALA A 54 -15.86 18.24 -1.67
C ALA A 54 -16.12 16.73 -1.88
N LEU A 55 -15.09 15.95 -2.26
CA LEU A 55 -15.19 14.50 -2.40
C LEU A 55 -14.84 13.75 -1.10
N TRP A 56 -14.43 14.46 -0.05
CA TRP A 56 -13.94 13.87 1.18
C TRP A 56 -15.06 13.76 2.22
N LYS A 57 -15.04 12.69 3.01
CA LYS A 57 -15.94 12.49 4.14
C LYS A 57 -15.15 12.54 5.45
N SER A 58 -15.79 13.04 6.52
CA SER A 58 -15.22 12.96 7.86
C SER A 58 -15.11 11.49 8.29
N THR A 59 -14.03 11.15 8.97
CA THR A 59 -13.89 9.84 9.62
C THR A 59 -14.83 9.77 10.83
N PHE A 60 -15.33 8.58 11.10
CA PHE A 60 -16.24 8.31 12.21
C PHE A 60 -15.73 7.08 12.97
N ILE A 61 -15.79 7.14 14.29
CA ILE A 61 -15.48 6.03 15.18
C ILE A 61 -16.79 5.70 15.87
N ASP A 62 -17.22 4.45 15.78
CA ASP A 62 -18.39 3.99 16.54
C ASP A 62 -17.99 3.90 18.03
N GLU A 63 -18.56 4.78 18.84
CA GLU A 63 -18.31 4.88 20.29
C GLU A 63 -18.70 3.60 21.04
N HIS A 64 -19.57 2.77 20.45
CA HIS A 64 -19.96 1.48 21.02
C HIS A 64 -18.96 0.36 20.71
N ALA A 65 -18.18 0.49 19.63
CA ALA A 65 -17.18 -0.51 19.22
C ALA A 65 -15.79 -0.18 19.76
N LEU A 66 -15.45 1.11 19.82
CA LEU A 66 -14.20 1.64 20.34
C LEU A 66 -14.54 2.77 21.29
N MET A 67 -13.98 2.74 22.50
CA MET A 67 -14.01 3.86 23.42
C MET A 67 -12.66 4.60 23.40
N PRO A 68 -12.33 5.34 22.32
CA PRO A 68 -11.10 6.11 22.28
C PRO A 68 -11.17 7.18 23.38
N SER A 69 -10.14 7.26 24.23
CA SER A 69 -10.13 8.18 25.37
C SER A 69 -11.24 7.96 26.43
N GLY A 70 -11.89 6.79 26.46
CA GLY A 70 -13.01 6.52 27.39
C GLY A 70 -12.63 6.43 28.87
N ALA A 71 -11.34 6.35 29.20
CA ALA A 71 -10.86 6.39 30.57
C ALA A 71 -9.59 7.25 30.68
N ARG A 72 -9.22 7.65 31.91
CA ARG A 72 -8.03 8.46 32.15
C ARG A 72 -6.75 7.65 31.88
N PRO A 73 -5.77 8.17 31.13
CA PRO A 73 -4.49 7.48 30.91
C PRO A 73 -3.72 7.39 32.22
N LEU A 74 -3.10 6.24 32.48
CA LEU A 74 -2.32 6.01 33.70
C LEU A 74 -0.85 6.41 33.55
N TRP A 75 -0.35 6.49 32.31
CA TRP A 75 1.01 6.95 32.01
C TRP A 75 1.23 8.39 32.51
N ASP A 76 2.25 8.59 33.36
CA ASP A 76 2.55 9.89 33.97
C ASP A 76 4.07 10.14 34.11
N TRP A 77 4.45 11.24 34.76
CA TRP A 77 5.84 11.67 34.91
C TRP A 77 6.83 10.64 35.51
N PRO A 78 6.46 9.76 36.45
CA PRO A 78 7.36 8.69 36.91
C PRO A 78 7.78 7.74 35.78
N ASP A 79 6.86 7.42 34.87
CA ASP A 79 7.14 6.56 33.72
C ASP A 79 8.01 7.27 32.68
N VAL A 80 7.82 8.58 32.52
CA VAL A 80 8.70 9.44 31.71
C VAL A 80 10.13 9.43 32.26
N ALA A 81 10.29 9.57 33.58
CA ALA A 81 11.60 9.51 34.21
C ALA A 81 12.27 8.14 34.01
N ALA A 82 11.50 7.05 34.01
CA ALA A 82 12.02 5.73 33.66
C ALA A 82 12.50 5.66 32.19
N ALA A 83 11.73 6.23 31.25
CA ALA A 83 12.14 6.33 29.84
C ALA A 83 13.43 7.15 29.66
N ASP A 84 13.59 8.25 30.39
CA ASP A 84 14.81 9.06 30.39
C ASP A 84 16.03 8.29 30.95
N MET A 85 15.82 7.40 31.92
CA MET A 85 16.90 6.54 32.43
C MET A 85 17.38 5.54 31.39
N TYR A 86 16.46 4.90 30.65
CA TYR A 86 16.83 4.01 29.55
C TYR A 86 17.51 4.77 28.41
N LEU A 87 17.06 5.99 28.12
CA LEU A 87 17.59 6.83 27.04
C LEU A 87 19.10 7.00 27.13
N MET A 88 19.66 7.20 28.33
CA MET A 88 21.12 7.36 28.50
C MET A 88 21.92 6.15 27.98
N GLY A 89 21.45 4.93 28.27
CA GLY A 89 22.09 3.69 27.81
C GLY A 89 21.93 3.48 26.30
N VAL A 90 20.76 3.80 25.78
CA VAL A 90 20.42 3.66 24.36
C VAL A 90 21.15 4.68 23.49
N GLU A 91 21.26 5.94 23.93
CA GLU A 91 22.06 6.97 23.27
C GLU A 91 23.55 6.63 23.25
N ASP A 92 24.05 5.94 24.27
CA ASP A 92 25.44 5.46 24.30
C ASP A 92 25.70 4.35 23.27
N LEU A 93 24.70 3.49 22.97
CA LEU A 93 24.77 2.54 21.86
C LEU A 93 24.81 3.27 20.51
N ALA A 94 23.93 4.26 20.32
CA ALA A 94 23.88 5.05 19.09
C ALA A 94 25.18 5.85 18.87
N ARG A 95 25.71 6.51 19.91
CA ARG A 95 26.97 7.26 19.84
C ARG A 95 28.17 6.41 19.47
N ARG A 96 28.21 5.16 19.93
CA ARG A 96 29.29 4.20 19.62
C ARG A 96 29.06 3.44 18.32
N ASN A 97 27.95 3.70 17.62
CA ASN A 97 27.52 2.97 16.44
C ASN A 97 27.56 1.45 16.68
N ALA A 98 26.98 1.01 17.80
CA ALA A 98 27.00 -0.38 18.23
C ALA A 98 26.39 -1.30 17.18
N SER A 99 26.95 -2.50 17.04
CA SER A 99 26.37 -3.53 16.18
C SER A 99 25.05 -4.04 16.76
N TRP A 100 24.15 -4.51 15.90
CA TRP A 100 22.85 -5.06 16.33
C TRP A 100 22.97 -6.09 17.47
N PRO A 101 23.93 -7.04 17.47
CA PRO A 101 24.07 -7.97 18.59
C PRO A 101 24.29 -7.30 19.95
N ALA A 102 25.08 -6.23 20.00
CA ALA A 102 25.32 -5.48 21.23
C ALA A 102 24.08 -4.68 21.68
N CYS A 103 23.32 -4.13 20.73
CA CYS A 103 22.03 -3.50 21.02
C CYS A 103 21.03 -4.50 21.59
N ALA A 104 20.90 -5.66 20.93
CA ALA A 104 20.03 -6.74 21.34
C ALA A 104 20.36 -7.28 22.74
N ASP A 105 21.66 -7.42 23.08
CA ASP A 105 22.09 -7.85 24.41
C ASP A 105 21.66 -6.86 25.50
N LEU A 106 21.76 -5.55 25.22
CA LEU A 106 21.28 -4.51 26.14
C LEU A 106 19.76 -4.58 26.29
N PHE A 107 19.00 -4.63 25.20
CA PHE A 107 17.55 -4.66 25.24
C PHE A 107 17.00 -5.88 25.99
N ALA A 108 17.56 -7.07 25.71
CA ALA A 108 17.19 -8.30 26.41
C ALA A 108 17.50 -8.21 27.91
N LYS A 109 18.66 -7.65 28.25
CA LYS A 109 19.04 -7.42 29.65
C LYS A 109 18.07 -6.47 30.35
N GLU A 110 17.73 -5.33 29.74
CA GLU A 110 16.84 -4.33 30.36
C GLU A 110 15.42 -4.88 30.54
N PHE A 111 14.88 -5.61 29.56
CA PHE A 111 13.60 -6.30 29.72
C PHE A 111 13.65 -7.38 30.83
N GLY A 112 14.75 -8.13 30.91
CA GLY A 112 14.97 -9.11 31.97
C GLY A 112 15.09 -8.48 33.37
N LEU A 113 15.71 -7.30 33.49
CA LEU A 113 15.78 -6.54 34.74
C LEU A 113 14.41 -5.99 35.17
N ALA A 114 13.54 -5.66 34.21
CA ALA A 114 12.12 -5.38 34.48
C ALA A 114 11.33 -6.64 34.86
N GLY A 115 11.96 -7.83 34.79
CA GLY A 115 11.39 -9.14 35.09
C GLY A 115 10.34 -9.59 34.08
N LEU A 116 10.51 -9.23 32.81
CA LEU A 116 9.70 -9.71 31.71
C LEU A 116 10.28 -11.02 31.16
N GLU A 117 9.43 -11.85 30.58
CA GLU A 117 9.89 -13.03 29.84
C GLU A 117 10.47 -12.57 28.50
N THR A 118 11.75 -12.79 28.28
CA THR A 118 12.48 -12.29 27.11
C THR A 118 12.79 -13.41 26.13
N GLY A 119 12.63 -13.14 24.84
CA GLY A 119 13.09 -13.99 23.75
C GLY A 119 13.86 -13.19 22.70
N ARG A 120 14.50 -13.92 21.79
CA ARG A 120 15.35 -13.33 20.75
C ARG A 120 15.28 -14.13 19.48
N THR A 121 15.23 -13.43 18.36
CA THR A 121 15.42 -13.98 17.01
C THR A 121 16.76 -13.48 16.44
N VAL A 122 17.03 -13.72 15.16
CA VAL A 122 18.26 -13.22 14.51
C VAL A 122 18.31 -11.69 14.56
N ASP A 123 17.20 -11.05 14.16
CA ASP A 123 17.13 -9.60 13.95
C ASP A 123 16.13 -8.91 14.89
N SER A 124 15.67 -9.58 15.97
CA SER A 124 14.76 -8.97 16.93
C SER A 124 14.97 -9.47 18.37
N VAL A 125 14.64 -8.62 19.32
CA VAL A 125 14.49 -8.95 20.74
C VAL A 125 13.07 -8.67 21.13
N TYR A 126 12.45 -9.58 21.87
CA TYR A 126 11.09 -9.39 22.33
C TYR A 126 10.93 -9.72 23.80
N ALA A 127 9.91 -9.13 24.42
CA ALA A 127 9.51 -9.41 25.79
C ALA A 127 7.99 -9.58 25.87
N LEU A 128 7.55 -10.57 26.65
CA LEU A 128 6.15 -10.84 26.92
C LEU A 128 5.75 -10.26 28.28
N VAL A 129 4.68 -9.49 28.27
CA VAL A 129 3.93 -9.09 29.45
C VAL A 129 2.64 -9.90 29.46
N THR A 130 2.44 -10.70 30.52
CA THR A 130 1.19 -11.45 30.74
C THR A 130 0.45 -10.84 31.93
N PRO A 131 -0.56 -9.98 31.69
CA PRO A 131 -1.37 -9.40 32.75
C PRO A 131 -2.15 -10.48 33.53
N PRO A 132 -2.49 -10.26 34.81
CA PRO A 132 -3.24 -11.24 35.62
C PRO A 132 -4.62 -11.62 35.08
N ARG A 133 -5.22 -10.76 34.23
CA ARG A 133 -6.54 -11.01 33.61
C ARG A 133 -6.44 -11.67 32.25
N SER A 134 -5.22 -11.88 31.72
CA SER A 134 -5.02 -12.49 30.42
C SER A 134 -5.23 -13.99 30.48
N GLU A 135 -5.94 -14.52 29.48
CA GLU A 135 -6.10 -15.96 29.27
C GLU A 135 -4.96 -16.54 28.40
N GLY A 136 -4.07 -15.70 27.88
CA GLY A 136 -2.94 -16.10 27.02
C GLY A 136 -3.33 -16.52 25.60
N THR A 137 -4.54 -16.16 25.15
CA THR A 137 -5.10 -16.52 23.84
C THR A 137 -5.05 -15.37 22.83
N GLU A 138 -5.01 -14.13 23.31
CA GLU A 138 -5.09 -12.91 22.51
C GLU A 138 -4.00 -11.95 22.92
N ALA A 139 -3.43 -11.25 21.94
CA ALA A 139 -2.29 -10.38 22.15
C ALA A 139 -2.35 -9.05 21.40
N ILE A 140 -1.70 -8.05 21.98
CA ILE A 140 -1.37 -6.77 21.38
C ILE A 140 0.15 -6.71 21.20
N LEU A 141 0.59 -6.27 20.03
CA LEU A 141 2.01 -6.08 19.73
C LEU A 141 2.36 -4.58 19.84
N VAL A 142 3.37 -4.24 20.62
CA VAL A 142 3.97 -2.90 20.63
C VAL A 142 5.42 -3.04 20.21
N SER A 143 5.83 -2.30 19.19
CA SER A 143 7.16 -2.45 18.59
C SER A 143 7.88 -1.12 18.45
N ALA A 144 9.21 -1.16 18.44
CA ALA A 144 10.06 -0.02 18.13
C ALA A 144 11.35 -0.54 17.50
N ASN A 145 11.48 -0.39 16.17
CA ASN A 145 12.69 -0.83 15.49
C ASN A 145 13.86 0.13 15.74
N TRP A 146 15.09 -0.38 15.67
CA TRP A 146 16.32 0.35 16.01
C TRP A 146 16.59 1.49 15.04
N LEU A 147 16.33 1.33 13.75
CA LEU A 147 16.40 2.43 12.79
C LEU A 147 15.01 3.02 12.57
N SER A 148 14.97 4.33 12.46
CA SER A 148 13.82 5.11 12.03
C SER A 148 13.70 5.13 10.50
N ARG A 149 12.55 5.56 9.99
CA ARG A 149 12.36 5.87 8.56
C ARG A 149 13.45 6.77 8.00
N ASP A 150 13.97 7.68 8.81
CA ASP A 150 14.99 8.66 8.40
C ASP A 150 16.41 8.07 8.33
N GLY A 151 16.57 6.77 8.60
CA GLY A 151 17.86 6.08 8.63
C GLY A 151 18.71 6.41 9.87
N VAL A 152 18.13 7.07 10.87
CA VAL A 152 18.78 7.38 12.14
C VAL A 152 18.32 6.44 13.25
N PRO A 153 19.13 6.19 14.29
CA PRO A 153 18.72 5.38 15.43
C PRO A 153 17.48 5.94 16.15
N ASN A 154 16.47 5.10 16.33
CA ASN A 154 15.21 5.36 17.03
C ASN A 154 15.40 5.25 18.56
N VAL A 155 16.33 6.05 19.10
CA VAL A 155 16.77 5.94 20.50
C VAL A 155 15.64 6.21 21.48
N ARG A 156 14.74 7.16 21.19
CA ARG A 156 13.62 7.47 22.08
C ARG A 156 12.48 6.48 21.90
N GLY A 157 12.17 6.03 20.69
CA GLY A 157 11.15 4.98 20.50
C GLY A 157 11.50 3.69 21.24
N THR A 158 12.75 3.23 21.15
CA THR A 158 13.23 2.05 21.86
C THR A 158 13.27 2.26 23.38
N SER A 159 13.71 3.42 23.86
CA SER A 159 13.70 3.76 25.30
C SER A 159 12.29 3.84 25.88
N LEU A 160 11.35 4.40 25.12
CA LEU A 160 9.94 4.43 25.50
C LEU A 160 9.36 3.02 25.58
N LEU A 161 9.70 2.13 24.65
CA LEU A 161 9.24 0.75 24.67
C LEU A 161 9.74 -0.01 25.90
N LEU A 162 11.01 0.19 26.30
CA LEU A 162 11.56 -0.38 27.53
C LEU A 162 10.76 0.09 28.76
N ALA A 163 10.50 1.40 28.85
CA ALA A 163 9.69 1.97 29.94
C ALA A 163 8.25 1.44 29.94
N LEU A 164 7.61 1.34 28.76
CA LEU A 164 6.28 0.75 28.59
C LEU A 164 6.22 -0.69 29.08
N GLY A 165 7.30 -1.48 28.96
CA GLY A 165 7.32 -2.83 29.50
C GLY A 165 7.21 -2.90 31.02
N SER A 166 7.94 -2.02 31.71
CA SER A 166 7.81 -1.89 33.17
C SER A 166 6.42 -1.39 33.57
N PHE A 167 5.88 -0.44 32.80
CA PHE A 167 4.55 0.14 33.02
C PHE A 167 3.42 -0.89 32.85
N PHE A 168 3.41 -1.66 31.75
CA PHE A 168 2.35 -2.65 31.50
C PHE A 168 2.38 -3.78 32.54
N LYS A 169 3.57 -4.18 32.99
CA LYS A 169 3.71 -5.16 34.07
C LYS A 169 3.15 -4.64 35.40
N ALA A 170 3.37 -3.37 35.71
CA ALA A 170 2.87 -2.76 36.94
C ALA A 170 1.34 -2.61 36.95
N HIS A 171 0.70 -2.54 35.77
CA HIS A 171 -0.72 -2.26 35.63
C HIS A 171 -1.52 -3.48 35.14
N GLY A 172 -2.05 -4.28 36.06
CA GLY A 172 -2.74 -5.53 35.75
C GLY A 172 -4.18 -5.44 35.19
N HIS A 173 -4.59 -4.31 34.61
CA HIS A 173 -5.97 -4.13 34.13
C HIS A 173 -6.20 -4.62 32.69
N TYR A 174 -5.13 -4.85 31.93
CA TYR A 174 -5.17 -5.42 30.58
C TYR A 174 -5.66 -6.87 30.60
N ALA A 175 -6.39 -7.25 29.57
CA ALA A 175 -6.94 -8.58 29.35
C ALA A 175 -6.21 -9.34 28.24
N PHE A 176 -5.41 -8.65 27.41
CA PHE A 176 -4.62 -9.27 26.36
C PHE A 176 -3.15 -9.37 26.80
N ASP A 177 -2.45 -10.37 26.31
CA ASP A 177 -0.99 -10.40 26.39
C ASP A 177 -0.40 -9.25 25.58
N ILE A 178 0.73 -8.71 26.05
CA ILE A 178 1.40 -7.62 25.35
C ILE A 178 2.81 -8.06 24.99
N TYR A 179 3.05 -8.20 23.68
CA TYR A 179 4.38 -8.43 23.13
C TYR A 179 5.06 -7.09 22.88
N LEU A 180 6.27 -6.94 23.39
CA LEU A 180 7.13 -5.79 23.17
C LEU A 180 8.27 -6.23 22.28
N VAL A 181 8.45 -5.60 21.12
CA VAL A 181 9.45 -6.04 20.13
C VAL A 181 10.36 -4.89 19.73
N ILE A 182 11.66 -5.11 19.86
CA ILE A 182 12.70 -4.24 19.29
C ILE A 182 13.35 -5.01 18.15
N GLY A 183 13.14 -4.56 16.92
CA GLY A 183 13.75 -5.11 15.71
C GLY A 183 14.99 -4.34 15.27
N ASP A 184 15.89 -5.01 14.55
CA ASP A 184 16.94 -4.39 13.76
C ASP A 184 16.37 -3.66 12.53
N ASP A 185 17.17 -2.74 11.99
CA ASP A 185 16.85 -1.88 10.85
C ASP A 185 15.51 -1.15 11.05
N TYR A 186 14.83 -0.73 9.98
CA TYR A 186 13.56 -0.02 10.01
C TYR A 186 12.34 -0.96 9.91
N ILE A 187 12.47 -2.08 9.20
CA ILE A 187 11.37 -3.01 8.91
C ILE A 187 11.77 -4.46 9.18
N THR A 188 13.00 -4.82 8.80
CA THR A 188 13.56 -6.16 8.80
C THR A 188 13.39 -6.89 10.13
N GLY A 189 13.73 -6.24 11.25
CA GLY A 189 13.65 -6.88 12.55
C GLY A 189 12.23 -7.23 12.98
N LEU A 190 11.26 -6.34 12.72
CA LEU A 190 9.85 -6.63 13.01
C LEU A 190 9.32 -7.76 12.11
N ASN A 191 9.74 -7.78 10.84
CA ASN A 191 9.42 -8.87 9.91
C ASN A 191 9.99 -10.20 10.40
N ASN A 192 11.25 -10.21 10.84
CA ASN A 192 11.92 -11.39 11.36
C ASN A 192 11.24 -11.93 12.63
N PHE A 193 10.78 -11.05 13.52
CA PHE A 193 9.98 -11.45 14.69
C PHE A 193 8.70 -12.18 14.27
N ILE A 194 7.88 -11.57 13.41
CA ILE A 194 6.55 -12.10 13.10
C ILE A 194 6.61 -13.38 12.26
N GLU A 195 7.64 -13.56 11.43
CA GLU A 195 7.86 -14.79 10.67
C GLU A 195 8.27 -15.97 11.55
N ASN A 196 8.97 -15.71 12.65
CA ASN A 196 9.40 -16.71 13.62
C ASN A 196 8.50 -16.76 14.86
N TYR A 197 7.37 -16.04 14.84
CA TYR A 197 6.43 -16.02 15.95
C TYR A 197 5.74 -17.38 16.11
N ASP A 198 6.05 -18.06 17.20
CA ASP A 198 5.47 -19.35 17.60
C ASP A 198 4.56 -19.25 18.83
N GLY A 199 4.26 -18.01 19.25
CA GLY A 199 3.43 -17.74 20.41
C GLY A 199 2.02 -18.29 20.27
N ARG A 200 1.47 -18.76 21.39
CA ARG A 200 0.12 -19.35 21.44
C ARG A 200 -0.98 -18.30 21.27
N ALA A 201 -0.68 -17.04 21.63
CA ALA A 201 -1.62 -15.95 21.55
C ALA A 201 -1.77 -15.45 20.10
N ASN A 202 -2.99 -15.14 19.70
CA ASN A 202 -3.26 -14.56 18.40
C ASN A 202 -3.10 -13.03 18.50
N ILE A 203 -2.19 -12.45 17.73
CA ILE A 203 -1.95 -10.99 17.74
C ILE A 203 -3.09 -10.32 16.96
N TRP A 204 -3.81 -9.41 17.60
CA TRP A 204 -4.95 -8.70 17.00
C TRP A 204 -4.53 -7.39 16.34
N THR A 205 -3.75 -6.60 17.07
CA THR A 205 -3.37 -5.26 16.69
C THR A 205 -1.92 -4.99 17.06
N ALA A 206 -1.27 -4.17 16.26
CA ALA A 206 0.09 -3.73 16.51
C ALA A 206 0.27 -2.21 16.46
N PHE A 207 1.11 -1.71 17.36
CA PHE A 207 1.48 -0.31 17.47
C PHE A 207 3.01 -0.19 17.35
N ASN A 208 3.50 0.41 16.27
CA ASN A 208 4.93 0.61 16.06
C ASN A 208 5.34 2.04 16.40
N ILE A 209 6.40 2.22 17.17
CA ILE A 209 6.90 3.51 17.65
C ILE A 209 8.13 3.89 16.81
N ASP A 210 8.04 4.98 16.07
CA ASP A 210 9.14 5.56 15.31
C ASP A 210 9.38 6.99 15.81
N TYR A 211 10.25 7.11 16.82
CA TYR A 211 10.52 8.33 17.55
C TYR A 211 12.04 8.56 17.70
N PRO A 212 12.73 9.00 16.64
CA PRO A 212 14.16 9.26 16.68
C PRO A 212 14.54 10.60 17.34
N TYR A 213 13.66 11.61 17.30
CA TYR A 213 14.02 12.99 17.65
C TYR A 213 13.46 13.47 18.99
N HIS A 214 13.86 14.67 19.41
CA HIS A 214 13.55 15.19 20.74
C HIS A 214 12.11 15.68 20.95
N SER A 215 11.28 15.73 19.90
CA SER A 215 9.89 16.18 19.98
C SER A 215 9.04 15.59 18.83
N TYR A 216 7.78 16.03 18.68
CA TYR A 216 6.70 15.18 18.16
C TYR A 216 5.69 15.89 17.22
N ASP A 217 5.40 15.33 16.02
CA ASP A 217 4.11 15.39 15.27
C ASP A 217 3.78 14.02 14.64
N TRP A 218 2.49 13.63 14.48
CA TRP A 218 2.04 12.22 14.29
C TRP A 218 1.54 11.89 12.88
N ASP A 219 1.83 10.68 12.39
CA ASP A 219 1.20 10.04 11.23
C ASP A 219 0.18 8.96 11.61
N ILE A 220 -1.15 9.15 11.53
CA ILE A 220 -2.09 8.11 12.03
C ILE A 220 -3.46 7.96 11.33
N VAL A 221 -3.98 6.72 11.39
CA VAL A 221 -5.36 6.27 11.16
C VAL A 221 -6.30 6.50 12.37
N ASN A 222 -7.42 7.18 12.13
CA ASN A 222 -8.63 7.40 12.95
C ASN A 222 -8.55 7.21 14.47
N VAL A 223 -8.49 5.98 14.98
CA VAL A 223 -8.52 5.70 16.44
C VAL A 223 -7.32 6.31 17.11
N ALA A 224 -6.13 6.01 16.62
CA ALA A 224 -4.93 6.53 17.25
C ALA A 224 -4.79 8.05 16.99
N ALA A 225 -5.42 8.60 15.94
CA ALA A 225 -5.46 10.05 15.70
C ALA A 225 -6.39 10.74 16.70
N HIS A 226 -7.47 10.06 17.07
CA HIS A 226 -8.39 10.50 18.11
C HIS A 226 -7.72 10.42 19.50
N VAL A 227 -7.09 9.29 19.84
CA VAL A 227 -6.36 9.13 21.11
C VAL A 227 -5.20 10.14 21.20
N SER A 228 -4.45 10.33 20.13
CA SER A 228 -3.40 11.36 20.03
C SER A 228 -3.92 12.75 20.34
N ARG A 229 -5.03 13.14 19.70
CA ARG A 229 -5.62 14.48 19.86
C ARG A 229 -6.11 14.75 21.27
N TRP A 230 -6.77 13.77 21.89
CA TRP A 230 -7.47 13.97 23.16
C TRP A 230 -6.68 13.54 24.39
N LEU A 231 -5.89 12.46 24.30
CA LEU A 231 -5.04 11.96 25.39
C LEU A 231 -3.59 12.41 25.26
N GLY A 232 -3.02 12.32 24.06
CA GLY A 232 -1.66 12.76 23.75
C GLY A 232 -1.51 14.28 23.63
N GLN A 233 -2.62 15.02 23.59
CA GLN A 233 -2.68 16.48 23.40
C GLN A 233 -1.93 16.97 22.16
N ALA A 234 -1.83 16.14 21.12
CA ALA A 234 -1.07 16.45 19.93
C ALA A 234 -1.87 16.09 18.67
N GLN A 235 -1.68 16.86 17.60
CA GLN A 235 -2.45 16.67 16.37
C GLN A 235 -1.73 15.68 15.45
N ALA A 236 -2.51 14.77 14.86
CA ALA A 236 -2.03 13.86 13.83
C ALA A 236 -2.31 14.42 12.43
N ALA A 237 -1.34 14.26 11.53
CA ALA A 237 -1.47 14.49 10.09
C ALA A 237 -0.79 13.37 9.31
N PRO A 238 -1.26 13.05 8.11
CA PRO A 238 -0.54 12.12 7.26
C PRO A 238 0.70 12.78 6.67
N HIS A 239 1.79 12.02 6.64
CA HIS A 239 3.03 12.39 5.95
C HIS A 239 2.77 12.76 4.49
N PRO A 240 3.50 13.75 3.95
CA PRO A 240 4.57 14.56 4.57
C PRO A 240 4.08 15.87 5.21
N LEU A 241 2.79 15.98 5.55
CA LEU A 241 2.21 17.25 5.97
C LEU A 241 2.26 17.43 7.49
N SER A 242 2.51 18.68 7.91
CA SER A 242 2.35 19.05 9.31
C SER A 242 0.86 19.10 9.70
N PRO A 243 0.54 18.86 10.99
CA PRO A 243 -0.84 18.83 11.49
C PRO A 243 -1.61 20.15 11.35
N HIS A 244 -0.92 21.29 11.25
CA HIS A 244 -1.55 22.60 11.21
C HIS A 244 -1.92 23.08 9.80
N VAL A 245 -1.73 22.26 8.77
CA VAL A 245 -1.98 22.67 7.38
C VAL A 245 -3.47 22.55 7.04
N ALA A 246 -4.06 23.63 6.52
CA ALA A 246 -5.46 23.66 6.13
C ALA A 246 -5.80 22.67 5.01
N HIS A 247 -6.94 21.98 5.14
CA HIS A 247 -7.45 21.06 4.13
C HIS A 247 -7.80 21.78 2.83
N ASN A 248 -6.95 21.63 1.81
CA ASN A 248 -7.18 22.17 0.49
C ASN A 248 -6.77 21.17 -0.59
N TYR A 249 -6.99 21.55 -1.86
CA TYR A 249 -6.64 20.70 -2.99
C TYR A 249 -5.17 20.30 -2.99
N ARG A 250 -4.27 21.26 -2.70
CA ARG A 250 -2.82 21.05 -2.74
C ARG A 250 -2.39 20.05 -1.67
N THR A 251 -2.88 20.18 -0.44
CA THR A 251 -2.55 19.26 0.66
C THR A 251 -3.05 17.87 0.36
N GLY A 252 -4.31 17.75 -0.08
CA GLY A 252 -4.86 16.47 -0.50
C GLY A 252 -4.07 15.82 -1.64
N ALA A 253 -3.60 16.62 -2.60
CA ALA A 253 -2.84 16.11 -3.73
C ALA A 253 -1.47 15.59 -3.29
N VAL A 254 -0.80 16.30 -2.37
CA VAL A 254 0.48 15.88 -1.80
C VAL A 254 0.34 14.59 -1.02
N THR A 255 -0.64 14.50 -0.11
CA THR A 255 -0.88 13.29 0.69
C THR A 255 -1.29 12.10 -0.18
N LEU A 256 -2.19 12.30 -1.15
CA LEU A 256 -2.58 11.24 -2.08
C LEU A 256 -1.39 10.80 -2.93
N ALA A 257 -0.55 11.73 -3.41
CA ALA A 257 0.64 11.38 -4.18
C ALA A 257 1.64 10.57 -3.33
N ASP A 258 1.85 10.93 -2.06
CA ASP A 258 2.72 10.18 -1.15
C ASP A 258 2.16 8.77 -0.87
N HIS A 259 0.85 8.65 -0.61
CA HIS A 259 0.19 7.35 -0.50
C HIS A 259 0.38 6.52 -1.77
N PHE A 260 0.18 7.11 -2.94
CA PHE A 260 0.32 6.44 -4.23
C PHE A 260 1.74 5.91 -4.46
N LYS A 261 2.77 6.64 -4.04
CA LYS A 261 4.17 6.23 -4.18
C LYS A 261 4.45 4.86 -3.55
N TYR A 262 3.91 4.60 -2.36
CA TYR A 262 4.09 3.33 -1.66
C TYR A 262 3.13 2.27 -2.20
N THR A 263 1.83 2.59 -2.24
CA THR A 263 0.77 1.62 -2.53
C THR A 263 0.79 1.14 -3.98
N ALA A 264 1.23 1.97 -4.94
CA ALA A 264 1.33 1.57 -6.35
C ALA A 264 2.40 0.49 -6.60
N LEU A 265 3.41 0.40 -5.74
CA LEU A 265 4.43 -0.66 -5.80
C LEU A 265 4.25 -1.69 -4.67
N GLY A 266 3.13 -1.66 -3.94
CA GLY A 266 2.87 -2.56 -2.81
C GLY A 266 3.91 -2.46 -1.69
N ARG A 267 4.62 -1.32 -1.60
CA ARG A 267 5.69 -1.13 -0.62
C ARG A 267 5.08 -0.71 0.72
N PRO A 268 5.61 -1.21 1.85
CA PRO A 268 5.24 -0.70 3.16
C PRO A 268 5.68 0.77 3.27
N SER A 269 4.82 1.64 3.78
CA SER A 269 5.21 3.01 4.09
C SER A 269 6.04 3.06 5.38
N ALA A 270 5.75 2.16 6.33
CA ALA A 270 6.50 2.02 7.58
C ALA A 270 6.43 0.56 8.08
N ALA A 271 7.06 0.29 9.24
CA ALA A 271 7.17 -1.04 9.83
C ALA A 271 5.82 -1.78 9.98
N HIS A 272 4.70 -1.08 10.18
CA HIS A 272 3.37 -1.72 10.22
C HIS A 272 3.02 -2.51 8.95
N GLY A 273 3.58 -2.14 7.79
CA GLY A 273 3.21 -2.74 6.51
C GLY A 273 3.55 -4.23 6.38
N VAL A 274 4.58 -4.73 7.09
CA VAL A 274 4.91 -6.16 7.07
C VAL A 274 3.93 -7.02 7.86
N LEU A 275 3.16 -6.42 8.78
CA LEU A 275 2.17 -7.13 9.59
C LEU A 275 0.87 -7.39 8.81
N ALA A 276 0.62 -6.64 7.74
CA ALA A 276 -0.56 -6.81 6.89
C ALA A 276 -0.66 -8.22 6.28
N LYS A 277 0.48 -8.85 5.91
CA LYS A 277 0.50 -10.22 5.38
C LYS A 277 0.06 -11.27 6.40
N HIS A 278 0.20 -10.96 7.69
CA HIS A 278 -0.23 -11.79 8.81
C HIS A 278 -1.64 -11.47 9.31
N ARG A 279 -2.37 -10.58 8.61
CA ARG A 279 -3.70 -10.09 9.01
C ARG A 279 -3.73 -9.48 10.42
N ILE A 280 -2.66 -8.75 10.75
CA ILE A 280 -2.55 -7.98 11.98
C ILE A 280 -2.77 -6.51 11.63
N ASP A 281 -3.74 -5.89 12.29
CA ASP A 281 -4.08 -4.49 12.07
C ASP A 281 -3.05 -3.60 12.78
N ALA A 282 -2.28 -2.85 12.01
CA ALA A 282 -1.10 -2.18 12.54
C ALA A 282 -1.03 -0.70 12.15
N VAL A 283 -0.50 0.12 13.06
CA VAL A 283 -0.22 1.54 12.81
C VAL A 283 1.16 1.92 13.33
N THR A 284 1.87 2.76 12.59
CA THR A 284 3.15 3.34 13.03
C THR A 284 2.94 4.77 13.50
N PHE A 285 3.33 5.03 14.74
CA PHE A 285 3.46 6.36 15.33
C PHE A 285 4.82 6.93 14.93
N TYR A 286 4.86 7.68 13.82
CA TYR A 286 6.04 8.47 13.48
C TYR A 286 5.98 9.82 14.18
N ALA A 287 7.10 10.25 14.76
CA ALA A 287 7.23 11.48 15.52
C ALA A 287 8.25 12.41 14.86
N HIS A 288 7.76 13.50 14.27
CA HIS A 288 8.61 14.53 13.64
C HIS A 288 9.40 15.36 14.66
N PRO A 289 10.64 15.80 14.31
CA PRO A 289 11.41 16.70 15.14
C PRO A 289 10.67 18.04 15.36
N SER A 290 10.65 18.49 16.61
CA SER A 290 10.06 19.75 17.08
C SER A 290 10.88 20.21 18.32
N GLU A 291 10.50 21.27 19.03
CA GLU A 291 11.31 21.88 20.11
C GLU A 291 10.71 21.68 21.54
N GLY A 292 9.66 20.88 21.69
CA GLY A 292 8.94 20.70 22.95
C GLY A 292 9.51 19.63 23.92
N PRO A 293 9.43 19.84 25.25
CA PRO A 293 10.02 18.93 26.26
C PRO A 293 9.14 17.71 26.63
N HIS A 294 7.93 17.58 26.09
CA HIS A 294 6.92 16.63 26.56
C HIS A 294 6.77 15.38 25.68
N GLY A 295 7.79 15.02 24.89
CA GLY A 295 7.66 13.97 23.88
C GLY A 295 7.36 12.57 24.45
N PHE A 296 8.10 12.11 25.47
CA PHE A 296 7.81 10.83 26.15
C PHE A 296 6.46 10.83 26.86
N TYR A 297 6.07 11.96 27.44
CA TYR A 297 4.78 12.10 28.12
C TYR A 297 3.61 11.93 27.15
N SER A 298 3.66 12.66 26.04
CA SER A 298 2.58 12.73 25.05
C SER A 298 2.46 11.43 24.24
N LEU A 299 3.61 10.88 23.83
CA LEU A 299 3.67 9.62 23.08
C LEU A 299 3.28 8.43 23.97
N GLY A 300 3.82 8.35 25.19
CA GLY A 300 3.48 7.30 26.14
C GLY A 300 1.98 7.28 26.47
N LYS A 301 1.37 8.44 26.73
CA LYS A 301 -0.09 8.54 26.94
C LYS A 301 -0.92 8.07 25.76
N THR A 302 -0.45 8.27 24.54
CA THR A 302 -1.23 7.84 23.39
C THR A 302 -1.04 6.38 23.08
N ILE A 303 0.17 5.84 23.23
CA ILE A 303 0.39 4.40 23.08
C ILE A 303 -0.39 3.65 24.16
N GLU A 304 -0.32 4.10 25.41
CA GLU A 304 -1.14 3.56 26.51
C GLU A 304 -2.63 3.65 26.18
N GLY A 305 -3.10 4.81 25.74
CA GLY A 305 -4.50 5.02 25.37
C GLY A 305 -4.93 4.12 24.20
N ALA A 306 -4.07 3.94 23.20
CA ALA A 306 -4.33 3.11 22.02
C ALA A 306 -4.34 1.62 22.37
N VAL A 307 -3.36 1.16 23.16
CA VAL A 307 -3.29 -0.21 23.70
C VAL A 307 -4.52 -0.47 24.56
N ARG A 308 -4.93 0.46 25.42
CA ARG A 308 -6.12 0.28 26.25
C ARG A 308 -7.42 0.29 25.45
N SER A 309 -7.52 1.11 24.42
CA SER A 309 -8.65 1.07 23.48
C SER A 309 -8.72 -0.26 22.73
N ALA A 310 -7.57 -0.78 22.26
CA ALA A 310 -7.49 -2.07 21.60
C ALA A 310 -7.80 -3.24 22.55
N ASN A 311 -7.37 -3.15 23.80
CA ASN A 311 -7.64 -4.15 24.84
C ASN A 311 -9.14 -4.30 25.17
N ASN A 312 -9.95 -3.27 24.89
CA ASN A 312 -11.39 -3.28 25.12
C ASN A 312 -12.19 -3.66 23.87
N LEU A 313 -11.53 -4.03 22.76
CA LEU A 313 -12.20 -4.51 21.56
C LEU A 313 -12.87 -5.86 21.84
N LEU A 314 -14.18 -5.93 21.59
CA LEU A 314 -14.94 -7.19 21.67
C LEU A 314 -14.75 -8.07 20.42
N GLU A 315 -14.44 -7.44 19.29
CA GLU A 315 -14.20 -8.09 18.02
C GLU A 315 -12.96 -7.49 17.37
N ARG A 316 -12.28 -8.29 16.55
CA ARG A 316 -11.20 -7.80 15.68
C ARG A 316 -11.71 -6.67 14.79
N LEU A 317 -10.84 -5.72 14.46
CA LEU A 317 -11.20 -4.67 13.53
C LEU A 317 -11.54 -5.30 12.18
N HIS A 318 -12.76 -5.08 11.72
CA HIS A 318 -13.19 -5.61 10.42
C HIS A 318 -12.46 -4.86 9.30
N ALA A 319 -11.67 -5.60 8.52
CA ALA A 319 -10.82 -5.11 7.45
C ALA A 319 -11.61 -4.40 6.34
N SER A 320 -11.80 -3.08 6.45
CA SER A 320 -12.22 -2.23 5.33
C SER A 320 -11.05 -1.57 4.59
N PHE A 321 -9.82 -2.08 4.77
CA PHE A 321 -8.56 -1.51 4.26
C PHE A 321 -8.51 -1.21 2.75
N PHE A 322 -9.43 -1.76 1.95
CA PHE A 322 -9.36 -1.69 0.48
C PHE A 322 -10.25 -0.61 -0.15
N PHE A 323 -11.09 0.08 0.63
CA PHE A 323 -12.17 0.90 0.06
C PHE A 323 -12.07 2.40 0.32
N TYR A 324 -10.95 2.90 0.82
CA TYR A 324 -10.76 4.33 1.06
C TYR A 324 -9.35 4.84 0.76
N LEU A 325 -9.28 6.09 0.28
CA LEU A 325 -8.04 6.86 0.21
C LEU A 325 -8.05 7.90 1.33
N LEU A 326 -6.89 8.16 1.94
CA LEU A 326 -6.77 9.09 3.06
C LEU A 326 -6.07 10.39 2.60
N PRO A 327 -6.82 11.43 2.21
CA PRO A 327 -6.24 12.74 1.89
C PRO A 327 -5.89 13.56 3.14
N ALA A 328 -6.41 13.20 4.32
CA ALA A 328 -6.08 13.81 5.62
C ALA A 328 -6.31 12.79 6.76
N ALA A 329 -5.86 13.09 7.98
CA ALA A 329 -6.00 12.18 9.14
C ALA A 329 -7.47 12.00 9.59
N ASP A 330 -8.30 13.03 9.41
CA ASP A 330 -9.73 13.04 9.77
C ASP A 330 -10.65 12.90 8.54
N ARG A 331 -10.08 12.64 7.35
CA ARG A 331 -10.82 12.60 6.08
C ARG A 331 -10.49 11.37 5.26
N PHE A 332 -11.51 10.83 4.60
CA PHE A 332 -11.35 9.74 3.65
C PHE A 332 -12.18 9.94 2.39
N ILE A 333 -11.74 9.33 1.28
CA ILE A 333 -12.45 9.26 0.01
C ILE A 333 -13.04 7.86 -0.13
N PRO A 334 -14.37 7.68 -0.15
CA PRO A 334 -15.00 6.37 -0.29
C PRO A 334 -14.81 5.79 -1.71
N ILE A 335 -14.86 4.46 -1.83
CA ILE A 335 -14.76 3.74 -3.11
C ILE A 335 -15.65 4.30 -4.22
N GLY A 336 -16.89 4.69 -3.91
CA GLY A 336 -17.82 5.24 -4.90
C GLY A 336 -17.33 6.53 -5.56
N HIS A 337 -16.41 7.28 -4.94
CA HIS A 337 -15.87 8.52 -5.49
C HIS A 337 -14.64 8.29 -6.37
N TYR A 338 -13.78 7.31 -6.07
CA TYR A 338 -12.56 7.09 -6.85
C TYR A 338 -12.69 6.02 -7.93
N LEU A 339 -13.51 4.98 -7.72
CA LEU A 339 -13.67 3.86 -8.65
C LEU A 339 -14.06 4.26 -10.09
N PRO A 340 -14.92 5.29 -10.32
CA PRO A 340 -15.28 5.71 -11.67
C PRO A 340 -14.07 6.02 -12.56
N SER A 341 -12.97 6.56 -12.00
CA SER A 341 -11.77 6.85 -12.78
C SER A 341 -11.13 5.59 -13.38
N ALA A 342 -10.93 4.54 -12.58
CA ALA A 342 -10.37 3.27 -13.05
C ALA A 342 -11.31 2.57 -14.05
N VAL A 343 -12.62 2.63 -13.82
CA VAL A 343 -13.63 2.09 -14.74
C VAL A 343 -13.58 2.80 -16.09
N LEU A 344 -13.45 4.14 -16.12
CA LEU A 344 -13.36 4.92 -17.35
C LEU A 344 -12.08 4.60 -18.14
N LEU A 345 -10.94 4.48 -17.46
CA LEU A 345 -9.67 4.09 -18.09
C LEU A 345 -9.72 2.65 -18.64
N GLY A 346 -10.21 1.71 -17.83
CA GLY A 346 -10.41 0.31 -18.23
C GLY A 346 -11.38 0.18 -19.40
N ALA A 347 -12.51 0.88 -19.38
CA ALA A 347 -13.48 0.90 -20.47
C ALA A 347 -12.87 1.41 -21.79
N SER A 348 -12.03 2.44 -21.74
CA SER A 348 -11.34 2.93 -22.94
C SER A 348 -10.42 1.88 -23.58
N LEU A 349 -9.70 1.12 -22.75
CA LEU A 349 -8.89 0.00 -23.22
C LEU A 349 -9.76 -1.14 -23.75
N THR A 350 -10.79 -1.56 -23.02
CA THR A 350 -11.73 -2.61 -23.44
C THR A 350 -12.37 -2.32 -24.80
N LEU A 351 -12.77 -1.07 -25.04
CA LEU A 351 -13.30 -0.62 -26.34
C LEU A 351 -12.25 -0.72 -27.47
N GLY A 352 -10.96 -0.58 -27.14
CA GLY A 352 -9.86 -0.83 -28.07
C GLY A 352 -9.71 -2.31 -28.46
N GLY A 353 -10.28 -3.22 -27.67
CA GLY A 353 -10.24 -4.66 -27.90
C GLY A 353 -11.32 -5.21 -28.83
N PHE A 354 -12.24 -4.38 -29.31
CA PHE A 354 -13.36 -4.86 -30.14
C PHE A 354 -12.96 -5.21 -31.58
N ASP A 355 -11.85 -4.65 -32.10
CA ASP A 355 -11.35 -4.95 -33.45
C ASP A 355 -10.48 -6.21 -33.44
N CYS A 356 -11.11 -7.37 -33.26
CA CYS A 356 -10.43 -8.68 -33.17
C CYS A 356 -10.86 -9.62 -34.32
N PRO A 357 -10.22 -9.53 -35.50
CA PRO A 357 -10.60 -10.31 -36.68
C PRO A 357 -10.29 -11.82 -36.56
N ALA A 358 -9.21 -12.20 -35.87
CA ALA A 358 -8.71 -13.57 -35.75
C ALA A 358 -8.33 -13.90 -34.28
N PRO A 359 -9.32 -14.16 -33.40
CA PRO A 359 -9.08 -14.28 -31.96
C PRO A 359 -8.16 -15.44 -31.59
N LEU A 360 -8.28 -16.59 -32.28
CA LEU A 360 -7.43 -17.75 -31.99
C LEU A 360 -5.96 -17.47 -32.31
N GLU A 361 -5.69 -16.86 -33.47
CA GLU A 361 -4.33 -16.49 -33.85
C GLU A 361 -3.75 -15.44 -32.90
N GLY A 362 -4.53 -14.41 -32.55
CA GLY A 362 -4.11 -13.40 -31.57
C GLY A 362 -3.78 -14.01 -30.21
N ALA A 363 -4.57 -14.99 -29.74
CA ALA A 363 -4.35 -15.67 -28.47
C ALA A 363 -3.07 -16.52 -28.47
N LEU A 364 -2.77 -17.21 -29.57
CA LEU A 364 -1.51 -17.95 -29.71
C LEU A 364 -0.29 -17.00 -29.62
N TRP A 365 -0.42 -15.78 -30.13
CA TRP A 365 0.63 -14.77 -30.04
C TRP A 365 0.79 -14.12 -28.65
N LEU A 366 -0.14 -14.34 -27.71
CA LEU A 366 0.08 -13.98 -26.31
C LEU A 366 1.09 -14.92 -25.64
N ILE A 367 1.20 -16.18 -26.10
CA ILE A 367 2.10 -17.18 -25.50
C ILE A 367 3.57 -16.71 -25.55
N PRO A 368 4.14 -16.28 -26.69
CA PRO A 368 5.50 -15.72 -26.72
C PRO A 368 5.71 -14.53 -25.77
N ALA A 369 4.71 -13.66 -25.59
CA ALA A 369 4.81 -12.52 -24.69
C ALA A 369 4.82 -12.94 -23.21
N LEU A 370 4.01 -13.93 -22.84
CA LEU A 370 4.00 -14.50 -21.49
C LEU A 370 5.28 -15.30 -21.21
N LEU A 371 5.74 -16.10 -22.18
CA LEU A 371 7.02 -16.82 -22.09
C LEU A 371 8.20 -15.86 -21.94
N PHE A 372 8.17 -14.70 -22.60
CA PHE A 372 9.19 -13.67 -22.44
C PHE A 372 9.26 -13.14 -20.99
N GLY A 373 8.11 -12.92 -20.35
CA GLY A 373 8.04 -12.61 -18.93
C GLY A 373 8.62 -13.72 -18.05
N LEU A 374 8.27 -14.98 -18.34
CA LEU A 374 8.81 -16.15 -17.63
C LEU A 374 10.34 -16.27 -17.78
N VAL A 375 10.89 -16.02 -18.96
CA VAL A 375 12.35 -16.00 -19.18
C VAL A 375 13.01 -14.89 -18.36
N GLY A 376 12.40 -13.70 -18.31
CA GLY A 376 12.87 -12.62 -17.43
C GLY A 376 12.91 -13.04 -15.96
N TRP A 377 11.87 -13.73 -15.48
CA TRP A 377 11.79 -14.25 -14.12
C TRP A 377 12.89 -15.28 -13.85
N LEU A 378 13.11 -16.24 -14.75
CA LEU A 378 14.14 -17.26 -14.62
C LEU A 378 15.57 -16.67 -14.63
N ILE A 379 15.80 -15.61 -15.39
CA ILE A 379 17.07 -14.87 -15.40
C ILE A 379 17.21 -13.99 -14.15
N GLY A 380 16.10 -13.60 -13.52
CA GLY A 380 16.07 -12.70 -12.36
C GLY A 380 16.40 -11.25 -12.70
N SER A 381 16.27 -10.84 -13.97
CA SER A 381 16.61 -9.49 -14.42
C SER A 381 15.49 -8.85 -15.25
N PRO A 382 14.88 -7.76 -14.76
CA PRO A 382 13.90 -6.97 -15.52
C PRO A 382 14.48 -6.32 -16.78
N LEU A 383 15.81 -6.18 -16.87
CA LEU A 383 16.49 -5.59 -18.04
C LEU A 383 16.32 -6.43 -19.31
N VAL A 384 15.93 -7.70 -19.17
CA VAL A 384 15.55 -8.56 -20.30
C VAL A 384 14.45 -7.90 -21.14
N ALA A 385 13.61 -7.04 -20.56
CA ALA A 385 12.61 -6.24 -21.28
C ALA A 385 13.18 -5.44 -22.46
N ALA A 386 14.46 -5.04 -22.42
CA ALA A 386 15.13 -4.34 -23.51
C ALA A 386 15.26 -5.20 -24.79
N LEU A 387 15.19 -6.53 -24.67
CA LEU A 387 15.23 -7.47 -25.79
C LEU A 387 13.87 -7.68 -26.47
N ALA A 388 12.79 -7.10 -25.94
CA ALA A 388 11.45 -7.17 -26.53
C ALA A 388 11.37 -6.85 -28.04
N PRO A 389 12.15 -5.90 -28.61
CA PRO A 389 12.14 -5.62 -30.06
C PRO A 389 12.59 -6.77 -30.96
N ILE A 390 13.37 -7.71 -30.42
CA ILE A 390 13.91 -8.87 -31.14
C ILE A 390 12.81 -9.95 -31.32
N LEU A 391 11.72 -9.87 -30.54
CA LEU A 391 10.64 -10.85 -30.60
C LEU A 391 9.98 -10.91 -31.99
N PRO A 392 9.56 -12.11 -32.41
CA PRO A 392 8.89 -12.30 -33.69
C PRO A 392 7.58 -11.50 -33.74
N LYS A 393 7.31 -10.87 -34.89
CA LYS A 393 6.15 -9.99 -35.06
C LYS A 393 5.04 -10.67 -35.86
N PRO A 394 3.79 -10.70 -35.35
CA PRO A 394 2.66 -11.14 -36.14
C PRO A 394 2.41 -10.20 -37.32
N LYS A 395 1.87 -10.75 -38.42
CA LYS A 395 1.48 -10.00 -39.62
C LYS A 395 -0.05 -10.00 -39.78
N GLY A 396 -0.58 -9.02 -40.50
CA GLY A 396 -2.01 -8.96 -40.86
C GLY A 396 -2.95 -8.98 -39.66
N ASP A 397 -3.95 -9.86 -39.71
CA ASP A 397 -5.05 -9.96 -38.74
C ASP A 397 -4.61 -10.50 -37.38
N ALA A 398 -3.60 -11.37 -37.34
CA ALA A 398 -3.02 -11.86 -36.08
C ALA A 398 -2.47 -10.70 -35.21
N ARG A 399 -1.87 -9.69 -35.85
CA ARG A 399 -1.31 -8.52 -35.15
C ARG A 399 -2.39 -7.63 -34.56
N ARG A 400 -3.46 -7.38 -35.32
CA ARG A 400 -4.62 -6.62 -34.85
C ARG A 400 -5.30 -7.34 -33.69
N SER A 401 -5.50 -8.65 -33.84
CA SER A 401 -6.10 -9.51 -32.81
C SER A 401 -5.26 -9.59 -31.54
N LEU A 402 -3.93 -9.67 -31.63
CA LEU A 402 -3.03 -9.61 -30.46
C LEU A 402 -3.21 -8.29 -29.69
N SER A 403 -3.18 -7.16 -30.41
CA SER A 403 -3.37 -5.84 -29.78
C SER A 403 -4.77 -5.71 -29.17
N ALA A 404 -5.79 -6.23 -29.84
CA ALA A 404 -7.16 -6.20 -29.38
C ALA A 404 -7.36 -7.03 -28.11
N LEU A 405 -6.85 -8.26 -28.07
CA LEU A 405 -6.91 -9.13 -26.89
C LEU A 405 -6.14 -8.55 -25.71
N ALA A 406 -4.99 -7.91 -25.95
CA ALA A 406 -4.26 -7.21 -24.89
C ALA A 406 -5.09 -6.04 -24.32
N ASN A 407 -5.65 -5.19 -25.18
CA ASN A 407 -6.55 -4.10 -24.78
C ASN A 407 -7.74 -4.60 -23.95
N LEU A 408 -8.34 -5.73 -24.34
CA LEU A 408 -9.45 -6.35 -23.63
C LEU A 408 -9.03 -6.93 -22.26
N GLY A 409 -7.92 -7.66 -22.21
CA GLY A 409 -7.39 -8.27 -20.99
C GLY A 409 -7.00 -7.23 -19.94
N TYR A 410 -6.18 -6.24 -20.33
CA TYR A 410 -5.77 -5.16 -19.42
C TYR A 410 -6.94 -4.24 -19.07
N GLY A 411 -7.85 -3.97 -20.02
CA GLY A 411 -9.04 -3.17 -19.79
C GLY A 411 -10.00 -3.78 -18.77
N ALA A 412 -10.11 -5.12 -18.72
CA ALA A 412 -10.86 -5.84 -17.70
C ALA A 412 -10.10 -5.94 -16.35
N LEU A 413 -8.77 -6.04 -16.39
CA LEU A 413 -7.94 -6.17 -15.20
C LEU A 413 -7.87 -4.87 -14.37
N ILE A 414 -7.97 -3.70 -15.00
CA ILE A 414 -7.86 -2.41 -14.29
C ILE A 414 -8.99 -2.20 -13.27
N PRO A 415 -10.28 -2.32 -13.63
CA PRO A 415 -11.36 -2.15 -12.65
C PRO A 415 -11.37 -3.23 -11.55
N THR A 416 -10.98 -4.47 -11.88
CA THR A 416 -10.91 -5.55 -10.89
C THR A 416 -9.77 -5.32 -9.90
N LEU A 417 -8.59 -4.92 -10.40
CA LEU A 417 -7.48 -4.52 -9.56
C LEU A 417 -7.82 -3.27 -8.73
N ALA A 418 -8.61 -2.34 -9.25
CA ALA A 418 -9.02 -1.14 -8.52
C ALA A 418 -9.88 -1.42 -7.28
N MET A 419 -10.55 -2.58 -7.23
CA MET A 419 -11.28 -3.03 -6.04
C MET A 419 -10.36 -3.59 -4.96
N VAL A 420 -9.13 -3.96 -5.31
CA VAL A 420 -8.12 -4.51 -4.38
C VAL A 420 -7.08 -3.44 -4.01
N ASN A 421 -6.51 -2.77 -5.00
CA ASN A 421 -5.52 -1.72 -4.84
C ASN A 421 -5.68 -0.68 -5.97
N PHE A 422 -6.33 0.43 -5.65
CA PHE A 422 -6.61 1.50 -6.60
C PHE A 422 -5.35 2.17 -7.17
N PRO A 423 -4.33 2.55 -6.36
CA PRO A 423 -3.07 3.07 -6.90
C PRO A 423 -2.38 2.13 -7.90
N GLN A 424 -2.32 0.81 -7.62
CA GLN A 424 -1.77 -0.18 -8.56
C GLN A 424 -2.59 -0.25 -9.85
N ALA A 425 -3.92 -0.17 -9.76
CA ALA A 425 -4.78 -0.15 -10.94
C ALA A 425 -4.54 1.08 -11.83
N LEU A 426 -4.30 2.25 -11.24
CA LEU A 426 -3.98 3.46 -12.00
C LEU A 426 -2.58 3.40 -12.62
N LEU A 427 -1.60 2.83 -11.91
CA LEU A 427 -0.28 2.55 -12.48
C LEU A 427 -0.41 1.59 -13.67
N LEU A 428 -1.11 0.48 -13.52
CA LEU A 428 -1.38 -0.47 -14.59
C LEU A 428 -2.11 0.18 -15.77
N ALA A 429 -3.11 1.03 -15.50
CA ALA A 429 -3.83 1.74 -16.54
C ALA A 429 -2.92 2.68 -17.32
N ALA A 430 -2.12 3.50 -16.64
CA ALA A 430 -1.17 4.41 -17.27
C ALA A 430 -0.19 3.62 -18.17
N LEU A 431 0.36 2.52 -17.66
CA LEU A 431 1.25 1.65 -18.42
C LEU A 431 0.54 1.03 -19.62
N ALA A 432 -0.62 0.39 -19.45
CA ALA A 432 -1.36 -0.23 -20.53
C ALA A 432 -1.73 0.77 -21.63
N ILE A 433 -2.17 1.98 -21.26
CA ILE A 433 -2.49 3.07 -22.20
C ILE A 433 -1.24 3.46 -23.00
N VAL A 434 -0.10 3.66 -22.33
CA VAL A 434 1.14 4.09 -22.97
C VAL A 434 1.73 2.98 -23.86
N PHE A 435 1.80 1.75 -23.38
CA PHE A 435 2.37 0.62 -24.13
C PHE A 435 1.49 0.19 -25.32
N LEU A 436 0.16 0.24 -25.18
CA LEU A 436 -0.77 -0.12 -26.25
C LEU A 436 -1.12 1.06 -27.17
N ALA A 437 -0.60 2.26 -26.89
CA ALA A 437 -0.74 3.40 -27.78
C ALA A 437 -0.02 3.17 -29.13
N PRO A 438 -0.53 3.77 -30.22
CA PRO A 438 0.10 3.73 -31.53
C PRO A 438 1.33 4.67 -31.60
N LEU A 439 2.30 4.49 -30.70
CA LEU A 439 3.55 5.26 -30.67
C LEU A 439 4.57 4.76 -31.71
N PRO A 440 5.44 5.64 -32.23
CA PRO A 440 6.55 5.26 -33.12
C PRO A 440 7.55 4.32 -32.43
N LYS A 441 8.27 3.50 -33.20
CA LYS A 441 9.19 2.44 -32.70
C LYS A 441 10.16 2.94 -31.63
N ALA A 442 10.76 4.10 -31.85
CA ALA A 442 11.73 4.69 -30.92
C ALA A 442 11.10 5.00 -29.54
N GLY A 443 9.87 5.52 -29.52
CA GLY A 443 9.16 5.80 -28.28
C GLY A 443 8.85 4.53 -27.50
N LYS A 444 8.42 3.46 -28.18
CA LYS A 444 8.13 2.17 -27.55
C LYS A 444 9.38 1.51 -26.93
N PHE A 445 10.54 1.66 -27.58
CA PHE A 445 11.82 1.14 -27.07
C PHE A 445 12.26 1.83 -25.78
N VAL A 446 12.22 3.16 -25.79
CA VAL A 446 12.52 4.01 -24.63
C VAL A 446 11.64 3.62 -23.45
N ILE A 447 10.33 3.48 -23.66
CA ILE A 447 9.38 3.14 -22.58
C ILE A 447 9.57 1.72 -22.03
N ALA A 448 9.89 0.74 -22.88
CA ALA A 448 10.11 -0.66 -22.45
C ALA A 448 11.38 -0.83 -21.61
N GLY A 449 12.47 -0.12 -21.94
CA GLY A 449 13.74 -0.21 -21.22
C GLY A 449 13.84 0.71 -20.00
N LEU A 450 13.22 1.90 -20.03
CA LEU A 450 13.32 2.87 -18.92
C LEU A 450 12.62 2.39 -17.66
N ASN A 451 11.47 1.73 -17.75
CA ASN A 451 10.64 1.47 -16.58
C ASN A 451 11.28 0.61 -15.47
N PRO A 452 11.97 -0.52 -15.77
CA PRO A 452 12.65 -1.29 -14.73
C PRO A 452 13.99 -0.69 -14.31
N ALA A 453 14.70 -0.04 -15.24
CA ALA A 453 15.98 0.62 -14.96
C ALA A 453 15.80 1.88 -14.08
N LEU A 454 14.67 2.59 -14.22
CA LEU A 454 14.34 3.76 -13.39
C LEU A 454 14.08 3.40 -11.94
N LEU A 455 13.50 2.23 -11.66
CA LEU A 455 13.30 1.76 -10.28
C LEU A 455 14.63 1.50 -9.58
N LEU A 456 15.57 0.84 -10.27
CA LEU A 456 16.93 0.63 -9.78
C LEU A 456 17.69 1.95 -9.62
N ALA A 457 17.59 2.86 -10.59
CA ALA A 457 18.20 4.19 -10.51
C ALA A 457 17.61 5.06 -9.38
N ALA A 458 16.38 4.80 -8.96
CA ALA A 458 15.72 5.42 -7.82
C ALA A 458 16.05 4.74 -6.47
N GLY A 459 16.98 3.77 -6.46
CA GLY A 459 17.38 3.05 -5.24
C GLY A 459 16.32 2.07 -4.72
N ILE A 460 15.38 1.63 -5.57
CA ILE A 460 14.33 0.68 -5.19
C ILE A 460 14.76 -0.72 -5.64
N ASP A 461 15.20 -1.55 -4.70
CA ASP A 461 15.54 -2.96 -4.95
C ASP A 461 14.36 -3.89 -4.64
N LEU A 462 13.42 -3.98 -5.60
CA LEU A 462 12.23 -4.82 -5.45
C LEU A 462 12.56 -6.31 -5.28
N ARG A 463 13.74 -6.77 -5.69
CA ARG A 463 14.15 -8.16 -5.50
C ARG A 463 14.45 -8.41 -4.03
N ALA A 464 15.25 -7.55 -3.42
CA ALA A 464 15.52 -7.61 -1.98
C ALA A 464 14.20 -7.54 -1.18
N GLU A 465 13.30 -6.62 -1.52
CA GLU A 465 11.99 -6.50 -0.85
C GLU A 465 11.09 -7.73 -1.00
N TRP A 466 11.19 -8.44 -2.13
CA TRP A 466 10.49 -9.71 -2.33
C TRP A 466 11.08 -10.82 -1.48
N GLU A 467 12.40 -10.93 -1.45
CA GLU A 467 13.11 -11.94 -0.67
C GLU A 467 12.96 -11.71 0.84
N GLU A 468 12.87 -10.45 1.27
CA GLU A 468 12.85 -10.07 2.68
C GLU A 468 11.44 -10.08 3.28
N TRP A 469 10.45 -9.45 2.65
CA TRP A 469 9.09 -9.39 3.20
C TRP A 469 7.97 -9.73 2.22
N GLY A 470 8.29 -10.21 1.02
CA GLY A 470 7.31 -10.75 0.07
C GLY A 470 6.59 -9.72 -0.79
N ASN A 471 7.25 -8.61 -1.16
CA ASN A 471 6.65 -7.61 -2.06
C ASN A 471 6.34 -8.17 -3.47
N VAL A 472 5.05 -8.44 -3.74
CA VAL A 472 4.55 -9.01 -5.01
C VAL A 472 4.79 -8.13 -6.24
N ALA A 473 5.20 -6.87 -6.08
CA ALA A 473 5.58 -6.02 -7.21
C ALA A 473 6.71 -6.62 -8.04
N TRP A 474 7.65 -7.35 -7.42
CA TRP A 474 8.73 -8.01 -8.14
C TRP A 474 8.22 -9.08 -9.13
N PRO A 475 7.47 -10.13 -8.71
CA PRO A 475 6.80 -11.03 -9.65
C PRO A 475 5.90 -10.32 -10.68
N ALA A 476 5.21 -9.24 -10.28
CA ALA A 476 4.31 -8.50 -11.18
C ALA A 476 5.03 -7.84 -12.36
N ILE A 477 6.30 -7.43 -12.21
CA ILE A 477 7.12 -6.94 -13.32
C ILE A 477 7.19 -7.98 -14.43
N PHE A 478 7.41 -9.25 -14.07
CA PHE A 478 7.55 -10.35 -15.02
C PHE A 478 6.22 -10.88 -15.54
N ALA A 479 5.18 -10.90 -14.70
CA ALA A 479 3.87 -11.43 -15.06
C ALA A 479 3.00 -10.44 -15.86
N VAL A 480 3.19 -9.14 -15.68
CA VAL A 480 2.32 -8.09 -16.22
C VAL A 480 3.09 -7.15 -17.13
N TRP A 481 4.20 -6.61 -16.64
CA TRP A 481 4.88 -5.50 -17.30
C TRP A 481 5.74 -5.94 -18.48
N MET A 482 6.50 -7.02 -18.33
CA MET A 482 7.29 -7.61 -19.41
C MET A 482 6.43 -8.14 -20.57
N PRO A 483 5.32 -8.88 -20.34
CA PRO A 483 4.40 -9.26 -21.40
C PRO A 483 3.79 -8.04 -22.11
N LEU A 484 3.46 -6.98 -21.37
CA LEU A 484 2.96 -5.73 -21.96
C LEU A 484 4.01 -5.08 -22.88
N ALA A 485 5.27 -5.05 -22.46
CA ALA A 485 6.39 -4.56 -23.26
C ALA A 485 6.60 -5.40 -24.53
N ALA A 486 6.57 -6.74 -24.39
CA ALA A 486 6.64 -7.68 -25.51
C ALA A 486 5.51 -7.45 -26.52
N ILE A 487 4.26 -7.37 -26.06
CA ILE A 487 3.09 -7.10 -26.91
C ILE A 487 3.25 -5.76 -27.63
N SER A 488 3.71 -4.71 -26.95
CA SER A 488 3.93 -3.39 -27.56
C SER A 488 4.97 -3.45 -28.69
N ALA A 489 6.07 -4.18 -28.47
CA ALA A 489 7.13 -4.36 -29.45
C ALA A 489 6.67 -5.21 -30.66
N MET A 490 5.95 -6.31 -30.40
CA MET A 490 5.41 -7.20 -31.42
C MET A 490 4.34 -6.52 -32.29
N THR A 491 3.58 -5.59 -31.70
CA THR A 491 2.54 -4.81 -32.40
C THR A 491 3.04 -3.48 -32.95
N SER A 492 4.35 -3.19 -32.91
CA SER A 492 4.94 -1.98 -33.51
C SER A 492 5.02 -2.06 -35.04
N THR A 493 4.63 -0.98 -35.75
CA THR A 493 4.72 -0.87 -37.24
C THR A 493 6.14 -0.54 -37.61
#